data_AF-A0A946N9S7-F1
#
_entry.id   AF-A0A946N9S7-F1
#
_cell.length_a   1.000
_cell.length_b   1.000
_cell.length_c   1.000
_cell.angle_alpha   90.00
_cell.angle_beta   90.00
_cell.angle_gamma   90.00
#
_symmetry.space_group_name_H-M   'P 1'
#
loop_
_entity.id
_entity.type
_entity.pdbx_description
1 polymer ?
#
loop_
_entity_poly.entity_id
_entity_poly.type
_entity_poly.pdbx_seq_one_letter_code
_entity_poly.pdbx_strand_id
1 'polypeptide(L)'
;KISGTPCTVINTPYVQKTGTTQNWLEKLMSKNKKIKKWVKMITYFKGMKSVENAAFSSTYKTVWCAGPSIEHTTEILPIKEIIKRLTT
;
A
#
# COMPACT_ATOMS: atom_id res chain seq x y z
N LYS A 1 3.28 4.20 6.38
CA LYS A 1 3.41 2.80 5.89
C LYS A 1 2.19 2.01 6.26
N ILE A 2 1.80 1.08 5.40
CA ILE A 2 0.59 0.29 5.60
C ILE A 2 0.93 -0.95 6.45
N SER A 3 1.42 -2.02 5.85
CA SER A 3 1.49 -3.34 6.48
C SER A 3 2.88 -3.77 6.96
N GLY A 4 3.91 -2.97 6.67
CA GLY A 4 5.31 -3.34 6.91
C GLY A 4 5.90 -4.29 5.85
N THR A 5 5.12 -4.67 4.86
CA THR A 5 5.55 -5.39 3.65
C THR A 5 5.85 -4.39 2.53
N PRO A 6 6.92 -4.59 1.74
CA PRO A 6 7.15 -3.79 0.54
C PRO A 6 5.96 -3.86 -0.41
N CYS A 7 5.45 -2.71 -0.81
CA CYS A 7 4.32 -2.59 -1.73
C CYS A 7 4.55 -1.37 -2.63
N THR A 8 4.19 -1.49 -3.91
CA THR A 8 4.24 -0.40 -4.86
C THR A 8 3.00 0.48 -4.69
N VAL A 9 3.24 1.77 -4.48
CA VAL A 9 2.18 2.75 -4.23
C VAL A 9 2.38 3.97 -5.12
N ILE A 10 1.28 4.62 -5.50
CA ILE A 10 1.30 5.86 -6.29
C ILE A 10 1.97 6.98 -5.46
N ASN A 11 2.87 7.74 -6.10
CA ASN A 11 3.63 8.80 -5.47
C ASN A 11 2.79 10.07 -5.24
N THR A 12 1.89 10.03 -4.25
CA THR A 12 1.06 11.18 -3.86
C THR A 12 1.77 12.09 -2.85
N PRO A 13 1.39 13.38 -2.69
CA PRO A 13 1.95 14.26 -1.66
C PRO A 13 1.83 13.68 -0.24
N TYR A 14 0.77 12.91 0.02
CA TYR A 14 0.58 12.21 1.30
C TYR A 14 1.62 11.11 1.53
N VAL A 15 1.93 10.31 0.49
CA VAL A 15 2.97 9.27 0.55
C VAL A 15 4.35 9.90 0.73
N GLN A 16 4.64 11.01 0.04
CA GLN A 16 5.90 11.75 0.18
C GLN A 16 6.07 12.28 1.61
N LYS A 17 5.02 12.87 2.19
CA LYS A 17 5.03 13.36 3.59
C LYS A 17 5.20 12.24 4.60
N THR A 18 4.57 11.10 4.37
CA THR A 18 4.57 9.96 5.32
C THR A 18 5.86 9.14 5.22
N GLY A 19 6.50 9.13 4.06
CA GLY A 19 7.68 8.32 3.79
C GLY A 19 7.38 6.82 3.61
N THR A 20 8.28 6.13 2.91
CA THR A 20 8.16 4.71 2.56
C THR A 20 9.09 3.80 3.38
N THR A 21 10.09 4.36 4.07
CA THR A 21 11.18 3.62 4.73
C THR A 21 11.03 3.57 6.26
N GLN A 22 11.68 2.60 6.91
CA GLN A 22 11.66 2.47 8.38
C GLN A 22 12.48 3.54 9.06
N ASN A 23 11.83 4.26 9.98
CA ASN A 23 12.54 5.07 10.95
C ASN A 23 13.39 4.17 11.87
N TRP A 24 14.30 4.79 12.62
CA TRP A 24 15.28 4.07 13.43
C TRP A 24 14.62 3.23 14.54
N LEU A 25 13.50 3.68 15.12
CA LEU A 25 12.72 2.97 16.13
C LEU A 25 12.06 1.70 15.56
N GLU A 26 11.42 1.80 14.39
CA GLU A 26 10.85 0.66 13.68
C GLU A 26 11.92 -0.36 13.29
N LYS A 27 13.12 0.11 12.89
CA LYS A 27 14.28 -0.77 12.63
C LYS A 27 14.77 -1.47 13.90
N LEU A 28 14.81 -0.77 15.04
CA LEU A 28 15.23 -1.36 16.31
C LEU A 28 14.23 -2.43 16.79
N MET A 29 12.93 -2.12 16.77
CA MET A 29 11.87 -3.04 17.17
C MET A 29 11.78 -4.28 16.27
N SER A 30 11.97 -4.11 14.97
CA SER A 30 11.95 -5.22 14.01
C SER A 30 13.19 -6.14 14.07
N LYS A 31 14.30 -5.65 14.63
CA LYS A 31 15.52 -6.45 14.88
C LYS A 31 15.44 -7.32 16.14
N ASN A 32 14.69 -6.92 17.16
CA ASN A 32 14.61 -7.65 18.42
C ASN A 32 13.78 -8.95 18.27
N LYS A 33 14.44 -10.11 18.36
CA LYS A 33 13.84 -11.45 18.15
C LYS A 33 12.67 -11.76 19.09
N LYS A 34 12.67 -11.22 20.31
CA LYS A 34 11.62 -11.51 21.32
C LYS A 34 10.28 -10.83 20.99
N ILE A 35 10.33 -9.60 20.48
CA ILE A 35 9.13 -8.79 20.22
C ILE A 35 8.73 -8.76 18.74
N LYS A 36 9.61 -9.20 17.83
CA LYS A 36 9.41 -9.15 16.37
C LYS A 36 8.07 -9.73 15.92
N LYS A 37 7.62 -10.84 16.51
CA LYS A 37 6.32 -11.47 16.18
C LYS A 37 5.16 -10.50 16.45
N TRP A 38 5.13 -9.92 17.64
CA TRP A 38 4.08 -8.99 18.06
C TRP A 38 4.13 -7.67 17.27
N VAL A 39 5.34 -7.13 17.05
CA VAL A 39 5.54 -5.92 16.24
C VAL A 39 4.98 -6.12 14.82
N LYS A 40 5.24 -7.27 14.18
CA LYS A 40 4.66 -7.59 12.87
C LYS A 40 3.14 -7.68 12.91
N MET A 41 2.57 -8.39 13.89
CA MET A 41 1.12 -8.53 14.05
C MET A 41 0.42 -7.18 14.19
N ILE A 42 0.92 -6.32 15.09
CA ILE A 42 0.35 -4.98 15.33
C ILE A 42 0.46 -4.10 14.08
N THR A 43 1.61 -4.14 13.40
CA THR A 43 1.84 -3.35 12.16
C THR A 43 0.88 -3.78 11.07
N TYR A 44 0.71 -5.10 10.88
CA TYR A 44 -0.20 -5.66 9.89
C TYR A 44 -1.65 -5.28 10.19
N PHE A 45 -2.10 -5.44 11.44
CA PHE A 45 -3.46 -5.09 11.84
C PHE A 45 -3.79 -3.61 11.60
N LYS A 46 -2.90 -2.71 12.02
CA LYS A 46 -3.03 -1.26 11.76
C LYS A 46 -3.05 -0.96 10.26
N GLY A 47 -2.17 -1.60 9.51
CA GLY A 47 -2.11 -1.48 8.06
C GLY A 47 -3.41 -1.89 7.38
N MET A 48 -3.97 -3.03 7.77
CA MET A 48 -5.20 -3.53 7.17
C MET A 48 -6.39 -2.60 7.44
N LYS A 49 -6.49 -2.08 8.67
CA LYS A 49 -7.52 -1.10 9.01
C LYS A 49 -7.36 0.20 8.21
N SER A 50 -6.13 0.61 7.92
CA SER A 50 -5.86 1.75 7.03
C SER A 50 -6.27 1.48 5.58
N VAL A 51 -6.09 0.25 5.07
CA VAL A 51 -6.53 -0.12 3.71
C VAL A 51 -8.05 -0.15 3.62
N GLU A 52 -8.72 -0.75 4.61
CA GLU A 52 -10.18 -0.76 4.72
C GLU A 52 -10.73 0.67 4.72
N ASN A 53 -10.18 1.55 5.56
CA ASN A 53 -10.56 2.95 5.57
C ASN A 53 -10.27 3.65 4.23
N ALA A 54 -9.17 3.33 3.56
CA ALA A 54 -8.84 3.93 2.26
C ALA A 54 -9.79 3.46 1.14
N ALA A 55 -10.27 2.22 1.20
CA ALA A 55 -11.20 1.67 0.22
C ALA A 55 -12.62 2.22 0.39
N PHE A 56 -13.07 2.44 1.63
CA PHE A 56 -14.47 2.76 1.94
C PHE A 56 -14.70 4.20 2.45
N SER A 57 -13.66 4.98 2.77
CA SER A 57 -13.81 6.37 3.22
C SER A 57 -13.42 7.38 2.13
N SER A 58 -14.18 8.46 2.04
CA SER A 58 -14.00 9.57 1.08
C SER A 58 -12.88 10.56 1.46
N THR A 59 -11.90 10.14 2.27
CA THR A 59 -10.84 11.06 2.72
C THR A 59 -9.68 11.14 1.71
N TYR A 60 -9.24 12.36 1.39
CA TYR A 60 -8.08 12.67 0.54
C TYR A 60 -6.70 12.13 1.02
N LYS A 61 -6.67 11.29 2.06
CA LYS A 61 -5.45 10.73 2.68
C LYS A 61 -5.19 9.28 2.25
N THR A 62 -5.60 8.91 1.04
CA THR A 62 -5.56 7.53 0.54
C THR A 62 -4.20 7.18 -0.05
N VAL A 63 -3.64 6.06 0.40
CA VAL A 63 -2.49 5.41 -0.24
C VAL A 63 -3.04 4.44 -1.28
N TRP A 64 -2.67 4.62 -2.54
CA TRP A 64 -3.15 3.81 -3.65
C TRP A 64 -2.10 2.79 -4.06
N CYS A 65 -2.44 1.51 -3.98
CA CYS A 65 -1.57 0.43 -4.43
C CYS A 65 -1.71 0.27 -5.95
N ALA A 66 -0.64 0.57 -6.69
CA ALA A 66 -0.58 0.38 -8.13
C ALA A 66 0.86 0.10 -8.56
N GLY A 67 1.03 -0.82 -9.52
CA GLY A 67 2.33 -1.07 -10.15
C GLY A 67 2.65 -0.04 -11.23
N PRO A 68 3.88 -0.03 -11.77
CA PRO A 68 4.27 0.89 -12.84
C PRO A 68 3.40 0.79 -14.09
N SER A 69 2.83 -0.39 -14.37
CA SER A 69 1.93 -0.62 -15.50
C SER A 69 0.65 0.22 -15.48
N ILE A 70 0.30 0.84 -14.36
CA ILE A 70 -0.86 1.75 -14.27
C ILE A 70 -0.75 2.93 -15.23
N GLU A 71 0.46 3.31 -15.63
CA GLU A 71 0.71 4.35 -16.65
C GLU A 71 0.02 4.02 -17.98
N HIS A 72 -0.17 2.74 -18.30
CA HIS A 72 -0.82 2.30 -19.53
C HIS A 72 -2.36 2.20 -19.42
N THR A 73 -2.92 2.43 -18.23
CA THR A 73 -4.37 2.41 -17.99
C THR A 73 -4.93 3.83 -18.17
N THR A 74 -5.42 4.13 -19.36
CA THR A 74 -5.89 5.48 -19.74
C THR A 74 -7.40 5.68 -19.65
N GLU A 75 -8.17 4.59 -19.57
CA GLU A 75 -9.63 4.61 -19.63
C GLU A 75 -10.24 3.51 -18.76
N ILE A 76 -11.50 3.72 -18.37
CA ILE A 76 -12.28 2.74 -17.61
C ILE A 76 -13.05 1.90 -18.62
N LEU A 77 -12.77 0.59 -18.64
CA LEU A 77 -13.39 -0.35 -19.57
C LEU A 77 -14.13 -1.46 -18.84
N PRO A 78 -15.18 -2.03 -19.46
CA PRO A 78 -15.75 -3.29 -19.01
C PRO A 78 -14.70 -4.41 -19.07
N ILE A 79 -14.79 -5.37 -18.14
CA ILE A 79 -13.85 -6.50 -18.03
C ILE A 79 -13.68 -7.25 -19.38
N LYS A 80 -14.77 -7.39 -20.14
CA LYS A 80 -14.78 -8.05 -21.45
C LYS A 80 -13.81 -7.38 -22.45
N GLU A 81 -13.80 -6.05 -22.51
CA GLU A 81 -12.93 -5.31 -23.42
C GLU A 81 -11.46 -5.35 -22.96
N ILE A 82 -11.22 -5.34 -21.64
CA ILE A 82 -9.87 -5.50 -21.07
C ILE A 82 -9.28 -6.86 -21.47
N ILE A 83 -10.05 -7.95 -21.29
CA ILE A 83 -9.59 -9.29 -21.66
C ILE A 83 -9.30 -9.35 -23.15
N LYS A 84 -10.22 -8.85 -23.99
CA LYS A 84 -10.06 -8.82 -25.45
C LYS A 84 -8.76 -8.13 -25.88
N ARG A 85 -8.40 -6.99 -25.24
CA ARG A 85 -7.16 -6.24 -25.50
C ARG A 85 -5.88 -6.97 -25.07
N LEU A 86 -5.96 -7.89 -24.10
CA LEU A 86 -4.81 -8.64 -23.59
C LEU A 86 -4.57 -9.96 -24.34
N THR A 87 -5.61 -10.54 -24.94
CA THR A 87 -5.55 -11.85 -25.60
C THR A 87 -5.49 -11.77 -27.13
N THR A 88 -5.62 -10.58 -27.71
CA THR A 88 -5.57 -10.32 -29.16
C THR A 88 -4.41 -9.40 -29.46
#